data_AF-A0AAD8RLY0-F1
#
_entry.id   AF-A0AAD8RLY0-F1
#
_cell.length_a   1.000
_cell.length_b   1.000
_cell.length_c   1.000
_cell.angle_alpha   90.00
_cell.angle_beta   90.00
_cell.angle_gamma   90.00
#
_symmetry.space_group_name_H-M   'P 1'
#
loop_
_entity.id
_entity.type
_entity.pdbx_description
1 polymer ?
#
loop_
_entity_poly.entity_id
_entity_poly.type
_entity_poly.pdbx_seq_one_letter_code
_entity_poly.pdbx_strand_id
1 'polypeptide(L)'
;MRGNTLRVAMATAVRAFSSAPATAGGVSMVQGASRGIGLEFVRQLLRRSDQGRVVATCRAPDSAAELQELRREHARRLTVLPLDVTDETTIEAAAAAIGETHGSLDLLINAAGILSIPNVIQPETSLSKVQKSSLLLAYEVNAVGPILVIKHMRPFLKIGASLETGKGFSLVANMSARVGSIGDNGLGGWHSYRASKTALNQLTKTASVELGKKDNIACILLHPGTVDTDLSRPFQKNVAKDKLFTREFSVQKLLSIIDNAKKSDNGKFFAWDGQEIPW
;
A
#
# COMPACT_ATOMS: atom_id res chain seq x y z
N MET A 1 10.80 30.21 -7.85
CA MET A 1 10.56 30.02 -9.30
C MET A 1 10.68 28.57 -9.81
N ARG A 2 11.16 27.57 -9.04
CA ARG A 2 11.25 26.16 -9.49
C ARG A 2 9.94 25.34 -9.41
N GLY A 3 8.92 25.82 -8.70
CA GLY A 3 7.65 25.08 -8.52
C GLY A 3 6.66 25.19 -9.69
N ASN A 4 6.83 26.14 -10.61
CA ASN A 4 5.90 26.33 -11.72
C ASN A 4 6.25 25.44 -12.94
N THR A 5 7.53 25.13 -13.13
CA THR A 5 8.03 24.31 -14.24
C THR A 5 7.67 22.83 -14.08
N LEU A 6 7.66 22.28 -12.84
CA LEU A 6 7.25 20.91 -12.56
C LEU A 6 5.75 20.66 -12.78
N ARG A 7 4.89 21.63 -12.41
CA ARG A 7 3.44 21.53 -12.64
C ARG A 7 3.09 21.53 -14.12
N VAL A 8 3.83 22.31 -14.92
CA VAL A 8 3.69 22.29 -16.38
C VAL A 8 4.18 20.94 -16.93
N ALA A 9 5.34 20.42 -16.48
CA ALA A 9 5.82 19.11 -16.94
C ALA A 9 4.83 17.95 -16.65
N MET A 10 4.22 17.92 -15.47
CA MET A 10 3.19 16.92 -15.12
C MET A 10 1.91 17.07 -15.96
N ALA A 11 1.45 18.30 -16.21
CA ALA A 11 0.27 18.57 -17.02
C ALA A 11 0.49 18.27 -18.52
N THR A 12 1.71 18.53 -19.03
CA THR A 12 2.08 18.19 -20.41
C THR A 12 2.28 16.69 -20.60
N ALA A 13 2.78 15.98 -19.58
CA ALA A 13 2.92 14.52 -19.60
C ALA A 13 1.54 13.83 -19.67
N VAL A 14 0.55 14.27 -18.89
CA VAL A 14 -0.84 13.73 -18.93
C VAL A 14 -1.47 13.84 -20.33
N ARG A 15 -1.10 14.85 -21.13
CA ARG A 15 -1.57 14.99 -22.53
C ARG A 15 -0.84 14.10 -23.54
N ALA A 16 0.32 13.54 -23.20
CA ALA A 16 1.14 12.73 -24.10
C ALA A 16 1.01 11.21 -23.88
N PHE A 17 0.40 10.73 -22.79
CA PHE A 17 0.32 9.30 -22.45
C PHE A 17 -0.75 8.48 -23.19
N SER A 18 -1.28 8.98 -24.31
CA SER A 18 -2.39 8.36 -25.05
C SER A 18 -2.00 7.16 -25.94
N SER A 19 -0.81 6.55 -25.79
CA SER A 19 -0.33 5.53 -26.73
C SER A 19 0.03 4.17 -26.11
N ALA A 20 0.04 4.01 -24.79
CA ALA A 20 0.21 2.69 -24.20
C ALA A 20 -1.12 1.91 -24.31
N PRO A 21 -1.19 0.77 -25.03
CA PRO A 21 -2.42 0.00 -25.14
C PRO A 21 -2.85 -0.49 -23.76
N ALA A 22 -4.14 -0.32 -23.44
CA ALA A 22 -4.73 -0.84 -22.21
C ALA A 22 -4.43 -2.34 -22.08
N THR A 23 -3.88 -2.74 -20.94
CA THR A 23 -3.51 -4.14 -20.69
C THR A 23 -4.77 -4.92 -20.32
N ALA A 24 -5.07 -5.98 -21.07
CA ALA A 24 -6.32 -6.74 -20.91
C ALA A 24 -6.55 -7.29 -19.48
N GLY A 25 -5.49 -7.54 -18.70
CA GLY A 25 -5.60 -8.00 -17.31
C GLY A 25 -5.41 -6.93 -16.23
N GLY A 26 -5.32 -5.65 -16.61
CA GLY A 26 -5.07 -4.53 -15.71
C GLY A 26 -3.65 -4.46 -15.13
N VAL A 27 -3.39 -3.39 -14.38
CA VAL A 27 -2.11 -3.06 -13.75
C VAL A 27 -2.31 -2.88 -12.25
N SER A 28 -1.58 -3.66 -11.46
CA SER A 28 -1.55 -3.55 -10.00
C SER A 28 -0.18 -3.06 -9.53
N MET A 29 -0.15 -2.14 -8.57
CA MET A 29 1.07 -1.69 -7.91
C MET A 29 1.07 -2.15 -6.46
N VAL A 30 2.16 -2.78 -6.03
CA VAL A 30 2.42 -3.12 -4.63
C VAL A 30 3.61 -2.32 -4.14
N GLN A 31 3.34 -1.34 -3.28
CA GLN A 31 4.34 -0.54 -2.61
C GLN A 31 4.82 -1.24 -1.34
N GLY A 32 6.14 -1.40 -1.18
CA GLY A 32 6.73 -2.11 -0.04
C GLY A 32 6.83 -3.63 -0.27
N ALA A 33 7.27 -4.02 -1.46
CA ALA A 33 7.19 -5.39 -1.96
C ALA A 33 8.47 -6.24 -1.78
N SER A 34 9.51 -5.74 -1.11
CA SER A 34 10.78 -6.49 -1.00
C SER A 34 10.70 -7.76 -0.15
N ARG A 35 9.71 -7.86 0.76
CA ARG A 35 9.53 -9.00 1.69
C ARG A 35 8.14 -9.01 2.33
N GLY A 36 7.88 -10.03 3.14
CA GLY A 36 6.69 -10.10 3.99
C GLY A 36 5.38 -10.11 3.21
N ILE A 37 4.39 -9.36 3.71
CA ILE A 37 3.05 -9.27 3.11
C ILE A 37 3.10 -8.66 1.70
N GLY A 38 3.91 -7.61 1.47
CA GLY A 38 4.00 -6.96 0.16
C GLY A 38 4.56 -7.90 -0.93
N LEU A 39 5.61 -8.67 -0.61
CA LEU A 39 6.14 -9.66 -1.55
C LEU A 39 5.11 -10.75 -1.87
N GLU A 40 4.36 -11.19 -0.87
CA GLU A 40 3.33 -12.21 -1.08
C GLU A 40 2.15 -11.70 -1.90
N PHE A 41 1.77 -10.41 -1.77
CA PHE A 41 0.83 -9.77 -2.70
C PHE A 41 1.33 -9.86 -4.15
N VAL A 42 2.60 -9.55 -4.41
CA VAL A 42 3.18 -9.65 -5.77
C VAL A 42 3.08 -11.09 -6.29
N ARG A 43 3.47 -12.08 -5.48
CA ARG A 43 3.42 -13.49 -5.84
C ARG A 43 2.01 -13.95 -6.21
N GLN A 44 1.01 -13.62 -5.40
CA GLN A 44 -0.38 -14.02 -5.65
C GLN A 44 -1.01 -13.25 -6.82
N LEU A 45 -0.72 -11.95 -6.98
CA LEU A 45 -1.18 -11.17 -8.14
C LEU A 45 -0.64 -11.73 -9.45
N LEU A 46 0.63 -12.15 -9.49
CA LEU A 46 1.22 -12.79 -10.66
C LEU A 46 0.58 -14.15 -10.97
N ARG A 47 0.15 -14.92 -9.96
CA ARG A 47 -0.51 -16.22 -10.15
C ARG A 47 -1.98 -16.12 -10.61
N ARG A 48 -2.63 -14.97 -10.44
CA ARG A 48 -4.08 -14.81 -10.67
C ARG A 48 -4.49 -14.67 -12.13
N SER A 49 -3.62 -14.09 -12.94
CA SER A 49 -3.91 -13.82 -14.35
C SER A 49 -2.62 -13.88 -15.15
N ASP A 50 -2.70 -14.46 -16.34
CA ASP A 50 -1.61 -14.44 -17.32
C ASP A 50 -1.52 -13.12 -18.09
N GLN A 51 -2.52 -12.25 -17.96
CA GLN A 51 -2.60 -10.98 -18.69
C GLN A 51 -2.33 -9.76 -17.80
N GLY A 52 -2.52 -9.89 -16.48
CA GLY A 52 -2.30 -8.79 -15.53
C GLY A 52 -0.82 -8.47 -15.32
N ARG A 53 -0.52 -7.17 -15.20
CA ARG A 53 0.82 -6.66 -14.89
C ARG A 53 0.92 -6.24 -13.43
N VAL A 54 2.10 -6.42 -12.84
CA VAL A 54 2.40 -6.04 -11.46
C VAL A 54 3.61 -5.12 -11.44
N VAL A 55 3.45 -3.97 -10.80
CA VAL A 55 4.55 -3.05 -10.46
C VAL A 55 4.87 -3.24 -8.97
N ALA A 56 6.04 -3.77 -8.66
CA ALA A 56 6.51 -3.93 -7.30
C ALA A 56 7.51 -2.84 -6.96
N THR A 57 7.34 -2.13 -5.85
CA THR A 57 8.30 -1.11 -5.43
C THR A 57 8.91 -1.40 -4.07
N CYS A 58 10.19 -1.06 -3.93
CA CYS A 58 10.90 -1.14 -2.66
C CYS A 58 12.14 -0.21 -2.66
N ARG A 59 12.71 0.05 -1.49
CA ARG A 59 13.83 1.01 -1.35
C ARG A 59 15.09 0.61 -2.11
N ALA A 60 15.44 -0.68 -2.08
CA ALA A 60 16.66 -1.21 -2.68
C ALA A 60 16.34 -2.48 -3.49
N PRO A 61 15.89 -2.34 -4.75
CA PRO A 61 15.53 -3.48 -5.61
C PRO A 61 16.64 -4.52 -5.74
N ASP A 62 17.89 -4.10 -5.89
CA ASP A 62 19.00 -5.01 -6.19
C ASP A 62 19.35 -5.93 -5.02
N SER A 63 19.02 -5.54 -3.79
CA SER A 63 19.23 -6.38 -2.58
C SER A 63 18.00 -7.21 -2.19
N ALA A 64 16.88 -7.08 -2.91
CA ALA A 64 15.64 -7.82 -2.64
C ALA A 64 15.62 -9.18 -3.37
N ALA A 65 16.42 -10.14 -2.89
CA ALA A 65 16.67 -11.42 -3.57
C ALA A 65 15.41 -12.17 -4.04
N GLU A 66 14.41 -12.37 -3.16
CA GLU A 66 13.17 -13.07 -3.53
C GLU A 66 12.36 -12.30 -4.59
N LEU A 67 12.36 -10.96 -4.53
CA LEU A 67 11.67 -10.13 -5.52
C LEU A 67 12.38 -10.18 -6.88
N GLN A 68 13.71 -10.26 -6.88
CA GLN A 68 14.54 -10.42 -8.07
C GLN A 68 14.37 -11.80 -8.72
N GLU A 69 14.16 -12.84 -7.92
CA GLU A 69 13.77 -14.17 -8.40
C GLU A 69 12.41 -14.13 -9.11
N LEU A 70 11.37 -13.59 -8.46
CA LEU A 70 10.06 -13.40 -9.10
C LEU A 70 10.15 -12.58 -10.38
N ARG A 71 11.00 -11.54 -10.43
CA ARG A 71 11.21 -10.72 -11.63
C ARG A 71 11.78 -11.56 -12.79
N ARG A 72 12.69 -12.50 -12.51
CA ARG A 72 13.25 -13.40 -13.53
C ARG A 72 12.19 -14.38 -14.05
N GLU A 73 11.38 -14.93 -13.16
CA GLU A 73 10.29 -15.86 -13.51
C GLU A 73 9.17 -15.18 -14.31
N HIS A 74 8.89 -13.90 -14.03
CA HIS A 74 7.77 -13.15 -14.60
C HIS A 74 8.22 -11.89 -15.35
N ALA A 75 9.34 -11.93 -16.08
CA ALA A 75 9.99 -10.75 -16.67
C ALA A 75 9.09 -9.88 -17.57
N ARG A 76 8.06 -10.46 -18.19
CA ARG A 76 7.09 -9.74 -19.04
C ARG A 76 5.96 -9.05 -18.26
N ARG A 77 5.73 -9.44 -17.01
CA ARG A 77 4.57 -9.00 -16.21
C ARG A 77 4.96 -8.28 -14.92
N LEU A 78 6.16 -8.52 -14.40
CA LEU A 78 6.65 -7.88 -13.18
C LEU A 78 7.67 -6.77 -13.49
N THR A 79 7.28 -5.52 -13.24
CA THR A 79 8.20 -4.38 -13.21
C THR A 79 8.62 -4.13 -11.76
N VAL A 80 9.92 -4.00 -11.50
CA VAL A 80 10.44 -3.66 -10.17
C VAL A 80 11.07 -2.28 -10.20
N LEU A 81 10.62 -1.36 -9.34
CA LEU A 81 11.10 0.03 -9.28
C LEU A 81 11.61 0.40 -7.88
N PRO A 82 12.64 1.26 -7.79
CA PRO A 82 13.03 1.87 -6.51
C PRO A 82 11.95 2.85 -6.03
N LEU A 83 11.60 2.80 -4.76
CA LEU A 83 10.72 3.77 -4.10
C LEU A 83 10.98 3.76 -2.59
N ASP A 84 11.36 4.91 -2.04
CA ASP A 84 11.36 5.19 -0.61
C ASP A 84 10.21 6.14 -0.26
N VAL A 85 9.35 5.70 0.67
CA VAL A 85 8.17 6.47 1.05
C VAL A 85 8.49 7.73 1.86
N THR A 86 9.72 7.84 2.37
CA THR A 86 10.21 9.04 3.07
C THR A 86 10.90 10.04 2.14
N ASP A 87 11.10 9.68 0.86
CA ASP A 87 11.68 10.57 -0.15
C ASP A 87 10.72 10.72 -1.33
N GLU A 88 9.98 11.83 -1.33
CA GLU A 88 8.96 12.13 -2.34
C GLU A 88 9.54 12.15 -3.77
N THR A 89 10.83 12.47 -3.94
CA THR A 89 11.46 12.48 -5.28
C THR A 89 11.53 11.08 -5.88
N THR A 90 11.68 10.04 -5.06
CA THR A 90 11.66 8.65 -5.51
C THR A 90 10.24 8.18 -5.87
N ILE A 91 9.22 8.73 -5.19
CA ILE A 91 7.81 8.48 -5.49
C ILE A 91 7.46 9.09 -6.85
N GLU A 92 7.91 10.34 -7.10
CA GLU A 92 7.76 11.03 -8.39
C GLU A 92 8.42 10.25 -9.53
N ALA A 93 9.65 9.78 -9.33
CA ALA A 93 10.37 8.98 -10.32
C ALA A 93 9.65 7.66 -10.64
N ALA A 94 9.14 6.96 -9.62
CA ALA A 94 8.35 5.74 -9.83
C ALA A 94 7.05 6.02 -10.59
N ALA A 95 6.37 7.15 -10.30
CA ALA A 95 5.16 7.56 -11.01
C ALA A 95 5.45 7.85 -12.49
N ALA A 96 6.55 8.55 -12.79
CA ALA A 96 6.98 8.80 -14.17
C ALA A 96 7.23 7.48 -14.93
N ALA A 97 7.97 6.55 -14.33
CA ALA A 97 8.23 5.24 -14.93
C ALA A 97 6.94 4.43 -15.18
N ILE A 98 5.97 4.46 -14.26
CA ILE A 98 4.66 3.82 -14.45
C ILE A 98 3.89 4.46 -15.59
N GLY A 99 3.91 5.80 -15.68
CA GLY A 99 3.29 6.52 -16.80
C GLY A 99 3.86 6.12 -18.15
N GLU A 100 5.18 6.02 -18.25
CA GLU A 100 5.89 5.63 -19.48
C GLU A 100 5.62 4.17 -19.90
N THR A 101 5.54 3.25 -18.93
CA THR A 101 5.52 1.80 -19.22
C THR A 101 4.13 1.17 -19.23
N HIS A 102 3.20 1.72 -18.43
CA HIS A 102 1.87 1.14 -18.22
C HIS A 102 0.74 2.14 -18.49
N GLY A 103 0.95 3.43 -18.23
CA GLY A 103 -0.01 4.51 -18.50
C GLY A 103 -1.29 4.52 -17.64
N SER A 104 -1.54 3.48 -16.86
CA SER A 104 -2.75 3.30 -16.04
C SER A 104 -2.47 2.45 -14.80
N LEU A 105 -3.37 2.53 -13.81
CA LEU A 105 -3.33 1.71 -12.61
C LEU A 105 -4.74 1.36 -12.13
N ASP A 106 -5.01 0.07 -11.90
CA ASP A 106 -6.31 -0.42 -11.44
C ASP A 106 -6.32 -0.64 -9.92
N LEU A 107 -5.19 -1.07 -9.37
CA LEU A 107 -5.03 -1.40 -7.97
C LEU A 107 -3.72 -0.84 -7.44
N LEU A 108 -3.78 -0.10 -6.33
CA LEU A 108 -2.63 0.31 -5.54
C LEU A 108 -2.71 -0.31 -4.15
N ILE A 109 -1.73 -1.11 -3.76
CA ILE A 109 -1.58 -1.65 -2.42
C ILE A 109 -0.38 -0.97 -1.74
N ASN A 110 -0.63 -0.21 -0.68
CA ASN A 110 0.43 0.32 0.17
C ASN A 110 0.67 -0.64 1.34
N ALA A 111 1.74 -1.44 1.24
CA ALA A 111 2.08 -2.47 2.22
C ALA A 111 3.25 -2.11 3.14
N ALA A 112 4.03 -1.06 2.82
CA ALA A 112 5.12 -0.65 3.70
C ALA A 112 4.60 -0.16 5.05
N GLY A 113 5.36 -0.50 6.09
CA GLY A 113 5.15 0.04 7.41
C GLY A 113 6.22 -0.43 8.38
N ILE A 114 6.39 0.32 9.46
CA ILE A 114 7.36 0.06 10.52
C ILE A 114 6.64 0.00 11.85
N LEU A 115 7.02 -0.98 12.66
CA LEU A 115 6.64 -1.11 14.07
C LEU A 115 7.90 -1.12 14.94
N SER A 116 8.92 -1.85 14.47
CA SER A 116 10.23 -1.94 15.09
C SER A 116 11.30 -1.96 13.99
N ILE A 117 12.37 -1.20 14.21
CA ILE A 117 13.61 -1.28 13.44
C ILE A 117 14.73 -1.44 14.47
N PRO A 118 15.58 -2.47 14.37
CA PRO A 118 16.70 -2.67 15.30
C PRO A 118 17.51 -1.38 15.48
N ASN A 119 17.75 -1.00 16.75
CA ASN A 119 18.51 0.19 17.14
C ASN A 119 17.94 1.55 16.70
N VAL A 120 16.74 1.62 16.10
CA VAL A 120 16.13 2.87 15.60
C VAL A 120 14.79 3.14 16.26
N ILE A 121 13.86 2.18 16.26
CA ILE A 121 12.53 2.31 16.87
C ILE A 121 12.11 0.98 17.49
N GLN A 122 11.54 1.04 18.69
CA GLN A 122 10.97 -0.12 19.39
C GLN A 122 9.57 0.23 19.91
N PRO A 123 8.63 -0.73 19.95
CA PRO A 123 7.27 -0.44 20.42
C PRO A 123 7.25 -0.06 21.90
N GLU A 124 6.63 1.08 22.21
CA GLU A 124 6.68 1.65 23.56
C GLU A 124 5.67 0.97 24.47
N THR A 125 6.13 0.08 25.36
CA THR A 125 5.24 -0.64 26.28
C THR A 125 4.73 0.19 27.47
N SER A 126 5.17 1.44 27.60
CA SER A 126 4.74 2.40 28.63
C SER A 126 4.86 3.84 28.11
N LEU A 127 4.14 4.78 28.73
CA LEU A 127 4.23 6.21 28.39
C LEU A 127 5.65 6.77 28.57
N SER A 128 6.38 6.32 29.59
CA SER A 128 7.77 6.73 29.86
C SER A 128 8.78 6.36 28.77
N LYS A 129 8.43 5.42 27.87
CA LYS A 129 9.30 5.01 26.75
C LYS A 129 9.01 5.79 25.46
N VAL A 130 7.99 6.64 25.45
CA VAL A 130 7.61 7.42 24.26
C VAL A 130 8.71 8.41 23.92
N GLN A 131 9.12 8.40 22.65
CA GLN A 131 10.10 9.31 22.11
C GLN A 131 9.51 10.10 20.94
N LYS A 132 9.79 11.41 20.90
CA LYS A 132 9.40 12.28 19.79
C LYS A 132 9.88 11.74 18.44
N SER A 133 11.11 11.25 18.37
CA SER A 133 11.70 10.67 17.16
C SER A 133 10.91 9.45 16.66
N SER A 134 10.50 8.57 17.57
CA SER A 134 9.70 7.37 17.25
C SER A 134 8.33 7.76 16.69
N LEU A 135 7.66 8.75 17.31
CA LEU A 135 6.36 9.25 16.86
C LEU A 135 6.44 9.82 15.43
N LEU A 136 7.43 10.67 15.18
CA LEU A 136 7.62 11.32 13.89
C LEU A 136 7.99 10.32 12.79
N LEU A 137 8.94 9.41 13.07
CA LEU A 137 9.36 8.40 12.10
C LEU A 137 8.22 7.43 11.75
N ALA A 138 7.46 6.98 12.76
CA ALA A 138 6.31 6.12 12.51
C ALA A 138 5.24 6.86 11.69
N TYR A 139 4.97 8.12 11.97
CA TYR A 139 4.03 8.94 11.21
C TYR A 139 4.48 9.15 9.76
N GLU A 140 5.75 9.50 9.55
CA GLU A 140 6.34 9.71 8.23
C GLU A 140 6.19 8.45 7.35
N VAL A 141 6.60 7.29 7.87
CA VAL A 141 6.58 6.04 7.10
C VAL A 141 5.17 5.46 6.95
N ASN A 142 4.40 5.37 8.04
CA ASN A 142 3.14 4.61 8.05
C ASN A 142 1.93 5.43 7.57
N ALA A 143 1.99 6.77 7.64
CA ALA A 143 0.86 7.64 7.33
C ALA A 143 1.18 8.60 6.18
N VAL A 144 2.25 9.39 6.27
CA VAL A 144 2.59 10.37 5.21
C VAL A 144 2.95 9.65 3.91
N GLY A 145 3.82 8.65 3.98
CA GLY A 145 4.28 7.85 2.86
C GLY A 145 3.16 7.34 1.94
N PRO A 146 2.23 6.50 2.43
CA PRO A 146 1.12 5.98 1.62
C PRO A 146 0.29 7.07 0.95
N ILE A 147 0.10 8.22 1.61
CA ILE A 147 -0.69 9.33 1.06
C ILE A 147 0.04 10.06 -0.06
N LEU A 148 1.37 10.25 0.06
CA LEU A 148 2.18 10.79 -1.04
C LEU A 148 2.21 9.83 -2.23
N VAL A 149 2.27 8.52 -1.98
CA VAL A 149 2.14 7.53 -3.07
C VAL A 149 0.79 7.65 -3.76
N ILE A 150 -0.32 7.74 -3.01
CA ILE A 150 -1.65 7.94 -3.61
C ILE A 150 -1.71 9.24 -4.43
N LYS A 151 -1.17 10.34 -3.89
CA LYS A 151 -1.13 11.64 -4.58
C LYS A 151 -0.48 11.53 -5.96
N HIS A 152 0.67 10.86 -6.06
CA HIS A 152 1.44 10.74 -7.30
C HIS A 152 0.90 9.65 -8.24
N MET A 153 0.25 8.62 -7.72
CA MET A 153 -0.38 7.57 -8.55
C MET A 153 -1.80 7.91 -9.01
N ARG A 154 -2.43 8.95 -8.43
CA ARG A 154 -3.79 9.40 -8.74
C ARG A 154 -4.07 9.56 -10.25
N PRO A 155 -3.19 10.17 -11.08
CA PRO A 155 -3.47 10.32 -12.51
C PRO A 155 -3.69 8.97 -13.21
N PHE A 156 -2.90 7.95 -12.86
CA PHE A 156 -2.98 6.62 -13.44
C PHE A 156 -4.14 5.81 -12.89
N LEU A 157 -4.45 5.98 -11.59
CA LEU A 157 -5.64 5.41 -10.96
C LEU A 157 -6.93 5.95 -11.61
N LYS A 158 -6.98 7.24 -11.95
CA LYS A 158 -8.12 7.84 -12.64
C LYS A 158 -8.32 7.23 -14.04
N ILE A 159 -7.22 6.99 -14.77
CA ILE A 159 -7.27 6.35 -16.09
C ILE A 159 -7.77 4.90 -15.95
N GLY A 160 -7.18 4.11 -15.05
CA GLY A 160 -7.62 2.73 -14.81
C GLY A 160 -9.10 2.63 -14.45
N ALA A 161 -9.60 3.55 -13.62
CA ALA A 161 -11.01 3.61 -13.23
C ALA A 161 -11.98 3.86 -14.40
N SER A 162 -11.47 4.32 -15.54
CA SER A 162 -12.23 4.62 -16.76
C SER A 162 -12.11 3.50 -17.80
N LEU A 163 -11.24 2.51 -17.61
CA LEU A 163 -11.09 1.37 -18.52
C LEU A 163 -12.21 0.34 -18.28
N GLU A 164 -12.65 -0.30 -19.36
CA GLU A 164 -13.67 -1.36 -19.32
C GLU A 164 -13.13 -2.71 -18.81
N THR A 165 -11.84 -2.80 -18.52
CA THR A 165 -11.13 -4.03 -18.11
C THR A 165 -11.31 -4.40 -16.64
N GLY A 166 -12.18 -3.70 -15.88
CA GLY A 166 -12.25 -3.81 -14.42
C GLY A 166 -13.64 -3.61 -13.81
N LYS A 167 -13.68 -3.29 -12.52
CA LYS A 167 -14.92 -3.14 -11.73
C LYS A 167 -15.68 -1.83 -11.97
N GLY A 168 -15.25 -1.05 -12.96
CA GLY A 168 -15.72 0.33 -13.16
C GLY A 168 -15.31 1.28 -12.03
N PHE A 169 -14.17 1.04 -11.37
CA PHE A 169 -13.43 1.94 -10.47
C PHE A 169 -12.04 1.36 -10.19
N SER A 170 -11.06 2.21 -9.88
CA SER A 170 -9.75 1.78 -9.35
C SER A 170 -9.76 1.72 -7.82
N LEU A 171 -8.95 0.84 -7.24
CA LEU A 171 -8.90 0.62 -5.80
C LEU A 171 -7.54 0.98 -5.21
N VAL A 172 -7.55 1.68 -4.09
CA VAL A 172 -6.42 1.83 -3.19
C VAL A 172 -6.68 0.99 -1.94
N ALA A 173 -5.74 0.13 -1.58
CA ALA A 173 -5.77 -0.68 -0.37
C ALA A 173 -4.56 -0.33 0.51
N ASN A 174 -4.82 0.29 1.66
CA ASN A 174 -3.79 0.67 2.62
C ASN A 174 -3.70 -0.38 3.74
N MET A 175 -2.51 -0.93 3.94
CA MET A 175 -2.26 -1.86 5.05
C MET A 175 -2.23 -1.09 6.38
N SER A 176 -3.33 -1.19 7.12
CA SER A 176 -3.46 -0.66 8.47
C SER A 176 -3.31 -1.79 9.51
N ALA A 177 -3.69 -1.52 10.75
CA ALA A 177 -3.69 -2.50 11.82
C ALA A 177 -4.84 -2.23 12.78
N ARG A 178 -5.43 -3.27 13.37
CA ARG A 178 -6.52 -3.13 14.34
C ARG A 178 -6.15 -2.20 15.51
N VAL A 179 -4.87 -2.17 15.90
CA VAL A 179 -4.37 -1.26 16.94
C VAL A 179 -4.46 0.22 16.60
N GLY A 180 -4.70 0.57 15.34
CA GLY A 180 -5.01 1.94 14.89
C GLY A 180 -6.47 2.33 15.06
N SER A 181 -7.34 1.42 15.51
CA SER A 181 -8.70 1.73 15.93
C SER A 181 -8.68 2.37 17.33
N ILE A 182 -9.29 3.54 17.46
CA ILE A 182 -9.48 4.26 18.73
C ILE A 182 -10.54 3.54 19.57
N GLY A 183 -11.67 3.16 18.95
CA GLY A 183 -12.78 2.47 19.60
C GLY A 183 -12.41 1.10 20.19
N ASP A 184 -11.49 0.37 19.54
CA ASP A 184 -10.98 -0.92 20.02
C ASP A 184 -9.80 -0.79 21.03
N ASN A 185 -9.39 0.43 21.42
CA ASN A 185 -8.18 0.63 22.22
C ASN A 185 -8.39 0.40 23.74
N GLY A 186 -8.42 -0.88 24.15
CA GLY A 186 -8.44 -1.27 25.57
C GLY A 186 -7.08 -1.59 26.21
N LEU A 187 -6.01 -1.70 25.41
CA LEU A 187 -4.70 -2.18 25.88
C LEU A 187 -3.66 -1.07 26.08
N GLY A 188 -3.76 0.04 25.35
CA GLY A 188 -2.73 1.08 25.35
C GLY A 188 -1.40 0.62 24.72
N GLY A 189 -0.32 1.33 25.10
CA GLY A 189 1.05 1.09 24.60
C GLY A 189 1.21 1.35 23.09
N TRP A 190 2.44 1.16 22.61
CA TRP A 190 2.85 1.30 21.20
C TRP A 190 2.40 2.62 20.58
N HIS A 191 2.57 3.71 21.33
CA HIS A 191 2.02 5.03 21.01
C HIS A 191 2.35 5.46 19.59
N SER A 192 3.62 5.30 19.17
CA SER A 192 4.06 5.68 17.82
C SER A 192 3.36 4.88 16.73
N TYR A 193 3.29 3.57 16.89
CA TYR A 193 2.66 2.71 15.89
C TYR A 193 1.15 2.92 15.82
N ARG A 194 0.46 2.94 16.97
CA ARG A 194 -0.99 3.19 17.05
C ARG A 194 -1.35 4.53 16.42
N ALA A 195 -0.73 5.61 16.89
CA ALA A 195 -1.01 6.96 16.39
C ALA A 195 -0.76 7.05 14.88
N SER A 196 0.32 6.43 14.37
CA SER A 196 0.61 6.42 12.94
C SER A 196 -0.44 5.64 12.12
N LYS A 197 -0.98 4.51 12.63
CA LYS A 197 -2.03 3.74 11.95
C LYS A 197 -3.40 4.42 12.05
N THR A 198 -3.71 5.08 13.15
CA THR A 198 -4.88 5.96 13.27
C THR A 198 -4.79 7.14 12.30
N ALA A 199 -3.61 7.76 12.17
CA ALA A 199 -3.39 8.81 11.17
C ALA A 199 -3.58 8.30 9.74
N LEU A 200 -3.03 7.12 9.41
CA LEU A 200 -3.27 6.47 8.11
C LEU A 200 -4.77 6.24 7.87
N ASN A 201 -5.51 5.80 8.89
CA ASN A 201 -6.95 5.59 8.81
C ASN A 201 -7.68 6.89 8.42
N GLN A 202 -7.42 7.98 9.16
CA GLN A 202 -8.02 9.29 8.90
C GLN A 202 -7.64 9.84 7.52
N LEU A 203 -6.36 9.80 7.16
CA LEU A 203 -5.89 10.32 5.87
C LEU A 203 -6.48 9.52 4.70
N THR A 204 -6.60 8.20 4.83
CA THR A 204 -7.25 7.35 3.83
C THR A 204 -8.73 7.68 3.72
N LYS A 205 -9.42 7.91 4.84
CA LYS A 205 -10.82 8.34 4.83
C LYS A 205 -10.98 9.66 4.10
N THR A 206 -10.12 10.64 4.36
CA THR A 206 -10.12 11.93 3.65
C THR A 206 -9.93 11.73 2.14
N ALA A 207 -8.89 10.99 1.74
CA ALA A 207 -8.62 10.70 0.33
C ALA A 207 -9.80 9.97 -0.34
N SER A 208 -10.44 9.02 0.35
CA SER A 208 -11.59 8.26 -0.15
C SER A 208 -12.75 9.16 -0.57
N VAL A 209 -13.01 10.23 0.19
CA VAL A 209 -14.11 11.16 -0.07
C VAL A 209 -13.79 12.04 -1.29
N GLU A 210 -12.55 12.50 -1.41
CA GLU A 210 -12.11 13.35 -2.51
C GLU A 210 -12.03 12.59 -3.84
N LEU A 211 -11.38 11.43 -3.82
CA LEU A 211 -11.09 10.64 -5.01
C LEU A 211 -12.33 9.87 -5.50
N GLY A 212 -13.17 9.38 -4.58
CA GLY A 212 -14.40 8.67 -4.95
C GLY A 212 -15.37 9.55 -5.73
N LYS A 213 -15.50 10.82 -5.35
CA LYS A 213 -16.39 11.79 -6.03
C LYS A 213 -15.85 12.26 -7.38
N LYS A 214 -14.53 12.47 -7.49
CA LYS A 214 -13.92 13.17 -8.64
C LYS A 214 -13.37 12.23 -9.70
N ASP A 215 -12.85 11.09 -9.28
CA ASP A 215 -12.00 10.24 -10.12
C ASP A 215 -12.46 8.79 -10.13
N ASN A 216 -13.57 8.47 -9.43
CA ASN A 216 -14.10 7.12 -9.34
C ASN A 216 -13.04 6.13 -8.81
N ILE A 217 -12.29 6.55 -7.80
CA ILE A 217 -11.29 5.73 -7.10
C ILE A 217 -11.81 5.44 -5.69
N ALA A 218 -11.90 4.17 -5.32
CA ALA A 218 -12.24 3.76 -3.97
C ALA A 218 -10.97 3.54 -3.14
N CYS A 219 -11.00 3.88 -1.86
CA CYS A 219 -9.90 3.64 -0.93
C CYS A 219 -10.40 2.82 0.26
N ILE A 220 -9.74 1.72 0.58
CA ILE A 220 -10.05 0.87 1.74
C ILE A 220 -8.81 0.67 2.61
N LEU A 221 -9.05 0.39 3.89
CA LEU A 221 -8.02 -0.01 4.84
C LEU A 221 -8.14 -1.50 5.14
N LEU A 222 -7.00 -2.16 5.30
CA LEU A 222 -6.94 -3.60 5.54
C LEU A 222 -6.07 -3.91 6.74
N HIS A 223 -6.61 -4.67 7.70
CA HIS A 223 -5.85 -5.26 8.78
C HIS A 223 -5.56 -6.73 8.47
N PRO A 224 -4.28 -7.15 8.39
CA PRO A 224 -3.91 -8.47 7.91
C PRO A 224 -4.09 -9.61 8.94
N GLY A 225 -4.54 -9.29 10.16
CA GLY A 225 -4.33 -10.17 11.32
C GLY A 225 -2.88 -10.10 11.80
N THR A 226 -2.49 -11.07 12.64
CA THR A 226 -1.09 -11.22 13.05
C THR A 226 -0.42 -12.20 12.10
N VAL A 227 0.47 -11.70 11.24
CA VAL A 227 1.09 -12.49 10.16
C VAL A 227 2.55 -12.75 10.47
N ASP A 228 3.02 -13.98 10.30
CA ASP A 228 4.42 -14.34 10.51
C ASP A 228 5.36 -13.66 9.48
N THR A 229 5.95 -12.56 9.94
CA THR A 229 6.85 -11.69 9.18
C THR A 229 7.88 -11.13 10.14
N ASP A 230 8.97 -10.55 9.63
CA ASP A 230 9.98 -9.92 10.48
C ASP A 230 9.40 -8.79 11.35
N LEU A 231 8.32 -8.12 10.89
CA LEU A 231 7.66 -7.05 11.65
C LEU A 231 7.00 -7.61 12.91
N SER A 232 6.38 -8.78 12.83
CA SER A 232 5.63 -9.37 13.95
C SER A 232 6.46 -10.35 14.79
N ARG A 233 7.50 -10.98 14.22
CA ARG A 233 8.29 -12.06 14.85
C ARG A 233 8.69 -11.78 16.30
N PRO A 234 9.17 -10.56 16.69
CA PRO A 234 9.51 -10.27 18.08
C PRO A 234 8.32 -10.23 19.04
N PHE A 235 7.09 -10.16 18.53
CA PHE A 235 5.86 -9.88 19.27
C PHE A 235 4.84 -11.05 19.22
N GLN A 236 5.26 -12.23 18.74
CA GLN A 236 4.38 -13.40 18.60
C GLN A 236 4.20 -14.22 19.89
N LYS A 237 4.98 -13.94 20.96
CA LYS A 237 5.05 -14.78 22.17
C LYS A 237 3.69 -15.09 22.81
N ASN A 238 2.76 -14.14 22.77
CA ASN A 238 1.43 -14.26 23.38
C ASN A 238 0.30 -14.44 22.35
N VAL A 239 0.65 -14.67 21.08
CA VAL A 239 -0.34 -14.91 20.03
C VAL A 239 -0.73 -16.37 20.08
N ALA A 240 -2.04 -16.65 20.21
CA ALA A 240 -2.54 -18.02 20.14
C ALA A 240 -2.13 -18.66 18.80
N LYS A 241 -1.77 -19.95 18.81
CA LYS A 241 -1.21 -20.63 17.62
C LYS A 241 -2.12 -20.53 16.39
N ASP A 242 -3.43 -20.57 16.59
CA ASP A 242 -4.47 -20.44 15.56
C ASP A 242 -4.72 -18.98 15.11
N LYS A 243 -4.07 -18.00 15.75
CA LYS A 243 -4.16 -16.56 15.46
C LYS A 243 -2.87 -15.98 14.88
N LEU A 244 -1.85 -16.80 14.68
CA LEU A 244 -0.66 -16.46 13.90
C LEU A 244 -0.80 -17.02 12.49
N PHE A 245 -0.92 -16.15 11.51
CA PHE A 245 -1.17 -16.54 10.12
C PHE A 245 0.11 -16.60 9.30
N THR A 246 0.12 -17.50 8.32
CA THR A 246 1.11 -17.45 7.24
C THR A 246 0.85 -16.24 6.35
N ARG A 247 1.87 -15.83 5.59
CA ARG A 247 1.76 -14.71 4.64
C ARG A 247 0.75 -15.05 3.56
N GLU A 248 0.81 -16.28 3.08
CA GLU A 248 -0.03 -16.84 2.02
C GLU A 248 -1.50 -16.77 2.41
N PHE A 249 -1.85 -17.23 3.61
CA PHE A 249 -3.23 -17.20 4.11
C PHE A 249 -3.73 -15.77 4.27
N SER A 250 -2.95 -14.90 4.92
CA SER A 250 -3.36 -13.52 5.15
C SER A 250 -3.57 -12.79 3.83
N VAL A 251 -2.62 -12.86 2.90
CA VAL A 251 -2.74 -12.21 1.59
C VAL A 251 -3.88 -12.78 0.76
N GLN A 252 -4.10 -14.10 0.78
CA GLN A 252 -5.24 -14.70 0.08
C GLN A 252 -6.57 -14.11 0.58
N LYS A 253 -6.71 -13.96 1.90
CA LYS A 253 -7.89 -13.36 2.53
C LYS A 253 -8.05 -11.88 2.19
N LEU A 254 -6.99 -11.10 2.27
CA LEU A 254 -7.00 -9.67 1.94
C LEU A 254 -7.31 -9.44 0.46
N LEU A 255 -6.72 -10.25 -0.42
CA LEU A 255 -7.02 -10.16 -1.84
C LEU A 255 -8.47 -10.57 -2.14
N SER A 256 -9.05 -11.54 -1.41
CA SER A 256 -10.48 -11.83 -1.51
C SER A 256 -11.35 -10.61 -1.16
N ILE A 257 -10.95 -9.80 -0.17
CA ILE A 257 -11.65 -8.54 0.15
C ILE A 257 -11.47 -7.54 -0.99
N ILE A 258 -10.25 -7.37 -1.50
CA ILE A 258 -9.94 -6.52 -2.65
C ILE A 258 -10.77 -6.91 -3.87
N ASP A 259 -10.91 -8.20 -4.18
CA ASP A 259 -11.64 -8.73 -5.33
C ASP A 259 -13.16 -8.58 -5.19
N ASN A 260 -13.68 -8.55 -3.97
CA ASN A 260 -15.11 -8.38 -3.70
C ASN A 260 -15.49 -6.95 -3.29
N ALA A 261 -14.52 -6.03 -3.17
CA ALA A 261 -14.77 -4.65 -2.82
C ALA A 261 -15.74 -3.99 -3.81
N LYS A 262 -16.68 -3.22 -3.27
CA LYS A 262 -17.70 -2.44 -4.00
C LYS A 262 -17.46 -0.95 -3.80
N LYS A 263 -18.06 -0.11 -4.64
CA LYS A 263 -18.02 1.36 -4.46
C LYS A 263 -18.56 1.80 -3.08
N SER A 264 -19.54 1.07 -2.54
CA SER A 264 -20.10 1.30 -1.19
C SER A 264 -19.12 1.03 -0.05
N ASP A 265 -18.00 0.35 -0.32
CA ASP A 265 -16.97 0.08 0.68
C ASP A 265 -15.91 1.18 0.76
N ASN A 266 -16.04 2.21 -0.08
CA ASN A 266 -15.14 3.34 -0.10
C ASN A 266 -15.04 4.02 1.28
N GLY A 267 -13.81 4.07 1.80
CA GLY A 267 -13.47 4.63 3.09
C GLY A 267 -13.86 3.77 4.28
N LYS A 268 -13.97 2.43 4.11
CA LYS A 268 -14.14 1.47 5.21
C LYS A 268 -12.81 0.81 5.60
N PHE A 269 -12.81 0.18 6.78
CA PHE A 269 -11.68 -0.53 7.34
C PHE A 269 -12.05 -1.98 7.63
N PHE A 270 -11.36 -2.94 7.02
CA PHE A 270 -11.68 -4.37 7.15
C PHE A 270 -10.55 -5.16 7.81
N ALA A 271 -10.92 -6.14 8.61
CA ALA A 271 -10.05 -7.24 9.02
C ALA A 271 -9.94 -8.29 7.92
N TRP A 272 -8.91 -9.15 8.00
CA TRP A 272 -8.66 -10.26 7.10
C TRP A 272 -9.85 -11.21 6.91
N ASP A 273 -10.75 -11.32 7.88
CA ASP A 273 -11.96 -12.15 7.81
C ASP A 273 -13.16 -11.44 7.16
N GLY A 274 -12.97 -10.19 6.70
CA GLY A 274 -14.00 -9.36 6.08
C GLY A 274 -14.84 -8.55 7.07
N GLN A 275 -14.63 -8.69 8.38
CA GLN A 275 -15.33 -7.86 9.38
C GLN A 275 -14.87 -6.40 9.29
N GLU A 276 -15.82 -5.48 9.40
CA GLU A 276 -15.51 -4.06 9.52
C GLU A 276 -14.93 -3.76 10.92
N ILE A 277 -13.85 -3.00 10.96
CA ILE A 277 -13.18 -2.56 12.19
C ILE A 277 -13.63 -1.12 12.47
N PRO A 278 -14.07 -0.78 13.70
CA PRO A 278 -14.43 0.58 14.06
C PRO A 278 -13.22 1.51 14.03
N TRP A 279 -13.47 2.81 13.92
CA TRP A 279 -12.41 3.83 13.91
C TRP A 279 -11.64 3.95 15.21
#